data_AF-A0A2T1CD78-F1
#
_entry.id   AF-A0A2T1CD78-F1
#
_cell.length_a   1.000
_cell.length_b   1.000
_cell.length_c   1.000
_cell.angle_alpha   90.00
_cell.angle_beta   90.00
_cell.angle_gamma   90.00
#
_symmetry.space_group_name_H-M   'P 1'
#
loop_
_entity.id
_entity.type
_entity.pdbx_description
1 polymer ?
#
loop_
_entity_poly.entity_id
_entity_poly.type
_entity_poly.pdbx_seq_one_letter_code
_entity_poly.pdbx_strand_id
1 'polypeptide(L)'
;GSYLGVEATWLRWAMLDGTLLPTGAELAEQERQRAEQERQRAEQERQRAEQERQRAEQAETQDGQIVQNLLRSGISTEQVAQMTGLTIDQVERLGNGE
;
A
#
# COMPACT_ATOMS: atom_id res chain seq x y z
N GLY A 1 -32.91 30.18 14.99
CA GLY A 1 -31.84 29.42 14.33
C GLY A 1 -32.06 29.40 12.84
N SER A 2 -31.01 29.25 12.04
CA SER A 2 -31.13 29.14 10.58
C SER A 2 -30.93 27.69 10.13
N TYR A 3 -31.86 27.19 9.32
CA TYR A 3 -31.75 25.88 8.66
C TYR A 3 -32.20 26.04 7.21
N LEU A 4 -31.39 25.53 6.26
CA LEU A 4 -31.61 25.69 4.81
C LEU A 4 -31.87 27.14 4.35
N GLY A 5 -31.26 28.12 5.03
CA GLY A 5 -31.39 29.54 4.68
C GLY A 5 -32.63 30.24 5.25
N VAL A 6 -33.41 29.57 6.11
CA VAL A 6 -34.61 30.13 6.74
C VAL A 6 -34.39 30.32 8.24
N GLU A 7 -34.56 31.55 8.71
CA GLU A 7 -34.45 31.93 10.12
C GLU A 7 -35.78 31.74 10.86
N ALA A 8 -35.82 30.80 11.80
CA ALA A 8 -36.99 30.51 12.62
C ALA A 8 -36.62 29.76 13.92
N THR A 9 -37.62 29.50 14.76
CA THR A 9 -37.48 28.52 15.85
C THR A 9 -37.72 27.13 15.28
N TRP A 10 -36.65 26.33 15.18
CA TRP A 10 -36.71 24.98 14.63
C TRP A 10 -36.81 23.96 15.76
N LEU A 11 -37.73 23.00 15.59
CA LEU A 11 -37.79 21.81 16.42
C LEU A 11 -36.90 20.72 15.79
N ARG A 12 -36.13 20.03 16.63
CA ARG A 12 -35.24 18.95 16.20
C ARG A 12 -35.80 17.62 16.68
N TRP A 13 -35.84 16.65 15.78
CA TRP A 13 -36.35 15.33 16.08
C TRP A 13 -35.29 14.57 16.89
N ALA A 14 -35.74 13.83 17.89
CA ALA A 14 -34.90 12.95 18.71
C ALA A 14 -35.47 11.53 18.69
N MET A 15 -34.58 10.56 18.85
CA MET A 15 -34.90 9.19 19.17
C MET A 15 -35.51 9.11 20.58
N LEU A 16 -36.10 7.95 20.90
CA LEU A 16 -36.83 7.74 22.14
C LEU A 16 -35.95 7.89 23.40
N ASP A 17 -34.64 7.71 23.25
CA ASP A 17 -33.61 7.88 24.28
C ASP A 17 -33.14 9.34 24.44
N GLY A 18 -33.70 10.27 23.67
CA GLY A 18 -33.28 11.67 23.64
C GLY A 18 -32.11 11.96 22.70
N THR A 19 -31.58 10.95 22.00
CA THR A 19 -30.52 11.15 21.01
C THR A 19 -31.08 11.85 19.79
N LEU A 20 -30.54 13.02 19.47
CA LEU A 20 -31.06 13.80 18.36
C LEU A 20 -30.76 13.13 17.01
N LEU A 21 -31.78 13.06 16.14
CA LEU A 21 -31.62 12.52 14.79
C LEU A 21 -30.71 13.42 13.96
N PRO A 22 -29.73 12.86 13.23
CA PRO A 22 -28.89 13.63 12.34
C PRO A 22 -29.72 14.14 11.15
N THR A 23 -29.43 15.36 10.74
CA THR A 23 -29.91 15.94 9.49
C THR A 23 -29.24 15.26 8.30
N GLY A 24 -29.84 15.40 7.11
CA GLY A 24 -29.23 14.88 5.87
C GLY A 24 -27.83 15.46 5.61
N ALA A 25 -27.57 16.69 6.02
CA ALA A 25 -26.26 17.32 5.93
C ALA A 25 -25.24 16.67 6.88
N GLU A 26 -25.62 16.43 8.13
CA GLU A 26 -24.77 15.74 9.11
C GLU A 26 -24.44 14.31 8.68
N LEU A 27 -25.41 13.58 8.12
CA LEU A 27 -25.16 12.24 7.59
C LEU A 27 -24.23 12.27 6.37
N ALA A 28 -24.43 13.21 5.44
CA ALA A 28 -23.56 13.37 4.28
C ALA A 28 -22.12 13.75 4.67
N GLU A 29 -21.94 14.58 5.70
CA GLU A 29 -20.63 14.92 6.23
C GLU A 29 -19.96 13.72 6.90
N GLN A 30 -20.71 12.94 7.70
CA GLN A 30 -20.20 11.71 8.31
C GLN A 30 -19.75 10.70 7.24
N GLU A 31 -20.54 10.49 6.20
CA GLU A 31 -20.19 9.57 5.10
C GLU A 31 -18.98 10.07 4.31
N ARG A 32 -18.84 11.39 4.10
CA ARG A 32 -17.63 11.97 3.49
C ARG A 32 -16.39 11.72 4.34
N GLN A 33 -16.46 11.93 5.66
CA GLN A 33 -15.34 11.68 6.56
C GLN A 33 -14.94 10.20 6.55
N ARG A 34 -15.91 9.27 6.53
CA ARG A 34 -15.64 7.83 6.42
C ARG A 34 -14.97 7.49 5.10
N ALA A 35 -15.48 7.99 3.98
CA ALA A 35 -14.91 7.77 2.66
C ALA A 35 -13.48 8.33 2.56
N GLU A 36 -13.22 9.50 3.14
CA GLU A 36 -11.89 10.09 3.18
C GLU A 36 -10.93 9.26 4.05
N GLN A 37 -11.38 8.80 5.22
CA GLN A 37 -10.59 7.92 6.07
C GLN A 37 -10.25 6.60 5.35
N GLU A 38 -11.22 6.00 4.65
CA GLU A 38 -10.99 4.77 3.88
C GLU A 38 -10.00 5.00 2.73
N ARG A 39 -10.13 6.12 2.02
CA ARG A 39 -9.15 6.51 0.98
C ARG A 39 -7.74 6.66 1.53
N GLN A 40 -7.57 7.34 2.67
CA GLN A 40 -6.25 7.49 3.30
C GLN A 40 -5.65 6.14 3.70
N ARG A 41 -6.46 5.20 4.21
CA ARG A 41 -6.00 3.84 4.53
C ARG A 41 -5.57 3.07 3.28
N ALA A 42 -6.38 3.12 2.22
CA ALA A 42 -6.06 2.47 0.95
C ALA A 42 -4.79 3.04 0.32
N GLU A 43 -4.59 4.36 0.39
CA GLU A 43 -3.38 5.01 -0.11
C GLU A 43 -2.14 4.61 0.71
N GLN A 44 -2.25 4.55 2.03
CA GLN A 44 -1.16 4.09 2.88
C GLN A 44 -0.78 2.63 2.58
N GLU A 45 -1.75 1.76 2.36
CA GLU A 45 -1.50 0.36 2.00
C GLU A 45 -0.82 0.24 0.63
N ARG A 46 -1.26 1.03 -0.37
CA ARG A 46 -0.60 1.09 -1.67
C ARG A 46 0.84 1.55 -1.57
N GLN A 47 1.13 2.59 -0.80
CA GLN A 47 2.50 3.06 -0.61
C GLN A 47 3.40 2.01 0.04
N ARG A 48 2.87 1.23 1.00
CA ARG A 48 3.62 0.13 1.62
C ARG A 48 3.91 -1.00 0.63
N ALA A 49 2.90 -1.41 -0.13
CA ALA A 49 3.06 -2.44 -1.16
C ALA A 49 4.06 -2.00 -2.24
N GLU A 50 4.01 -0.74 -2.66
CA GLU A 50 4.95 -0.19 -3.64
C GLU A 50 6.37 -0.10 -3.08
N GLN A 51 6.54 0.29 -1.82
CA GLN A 51 7.86 0.29 -1.18
C GLN A 51 8.43 -1.13 -1.05
N GLU A 52 7.61 -2.11 -0.70
CA GLU A 52 8.04 -3.50 -0.60
C GLU A 52 8.44 -4.06 -1.97
N ARG A 53 7.64 -3.77 -3.00
CA ARG A 53 7.95 -4.13 -4.38
C ARG A 53 9.25 -3.51 -4.85
N GLN A 54 9.46 -2.22 -4.61
CA GLN A 54 10.72 -1.55 -4.98
C GLN A 54 11.93 -2.16 -4.27
N ARG A 55 11.80 -2.55 -2.99
CA ARG A 55 12.88 -3.22 -2.25
C ARG A 55 13.18 -4.60 -2.83
N ALA A 56 12.15 -5.36 -3.20
CA ALA A 56 12.30 -6.65 -3.85
C ALA A 56 12.98 -6.50 -5.22
N GLU A 57 12.50 -5.58 -6.07
CA GLU A 57 13.08 -5.30 -7.38
C GLU A 57 14.56 -4.85 -7.28
N GLN A 58 14.89 -4.03 -6.27
CA GLN A 58 16.27 -3.63 -5.99
C GLN A 58 17.14 -4.80 -5.55
N ALA A 59 16.65 -5.67 -4.67
CA ALA A 59 17.38 -6.84 -4.22
C ALA A 59 17.63 -7.82 -5.38
N GLU A 60 16.62 -8.11 -6.19
CA GLU A 60 16.76 -8.97 -7.38
C GLU A 60 17.77 -8.41 -8.38
N THR A 61 17.74 -7.09 -8.61
CA THR A 61 18.71 -6.43 -9.50
C THR A 61 20.13 -6.55 -8.95
N GLN A 62 20.32 -6.33 -7.64
CA GLN A 62 21.62 -6.44 -7.00
C GLN A 62 22.15 -7.88 -7.03
N ASP A 63 21.32 -8.86 -6.71
CA ASP A 63 21.67 -10.27 -6.74
C ASP A 63 22.08 -10.70 -8.15
N GLY A 64 21.31 -10.31 -9.18
CA GLY A 64 21.66 -10.56 -10.58
C GLY A 64 23.00 -9.94 -10.98
N GLN A 65 23.26 -8.70 -10.57
CA GLN A 65 24.55 -8.04 -10.83
C GLN A 65 25.72 -8.75 -10.15
N ILE A 66 25.55 -9.18 -8.89
CA ILE A 66 26.58 -9.91 -8.14
C ILE A 66 26.88 -11.24 -8.83
N VAL A 67 25.83 -12.01 -9.16
CA VAL A 67 25.96 -13.29 -9.88
C VAL A 67 26.70 -13.08 -11.20
N GLN A 68 26.30 -12.11 -12.02
CA GLN A 68 26.96 -11.84 -13.30
C GLN A 68 28.43 -11.42 -13.14
N ASN A 69 28.76 -10.60 -12.15
CA ASN A 69 30.13 -10.18 -11.88
C ASN A 69 31.01 -11.37 -11.45
N LEU A 70 30.49 -12.26 -10.60
CA LEU A 70 31.20 -13.46 -10.17
C LEU A 70 31.43 -14.43 -11.34
N LEU A 71 30.41 -14.69 -12.16
CA LEU A 71 30.55 -15.53 -13.35
C LEU A 71 31.57 -14.95 -14.34
N ARG A 72 31.55 -13.62 -14.55
CA ARG A 72 32.52 -12.93 -15.42
C ARG A 72 33.95 -13.00 -14.89
N SER A 73 34.13 -13.10 -13.57
CA SER A 73 35.44 -13.34 -12.95
C SER A 73 35.94 -14.79 -13.07
N GLY A 74 35.15 -15.68 -13.68
CA GLY A 74 35.51 -17.08 -13.92
C GLY A 74 35.15 -18.04 -12.80
N ILE A 75 34.33 -17.60 -11.83
CA ILE A 75 33.78 -18.46 -10.77
C ILE A 75 32.69 -19.35 -11.37
N SER A 76 32.66 -20.63 -11.03
CA SER A 76 31.64 -21.55 -11.55
C SER A 76 30.26 -21.28 -10.96
N THR A 77 29.20 -21.66 -11.68
CA THR A 77 27.80 -21.53 -11.20
C THR A 77 27.58 -22.24 -9.86
N GLU A 78 28.18 -23.42 -9.66
CA GLU A 78 28.16 -24.13 -8.38
C GLU A 78 28.80 -23.34 -7.24
N GLN A 79 29.93 -22.66 -7.50
CA GLN A 79 30.61 -21.85 -6.49
C GLN A 79 29.81 -20.59 -6.15
N VAL A 80 29.20 -19.93 -7.14
CA VAL A 80 28.33 -18.77 -6.90
C VAL A 80 27.12 -19.16 -6.05
N ALA A 81 26.48 -20.29 -6.35
CA ALA A 81 25.36 -20.83 -5.56
C ALA A 81 25.74 -21.06 -4.09
N GLN A 82 26.92 -21.66 -3.85
CA GLN A 82 27.42 -21.87 -2.49
C GLN A 82 27.74 -20.56 -1.76
N MET A 83 28.26 -19.54 -2.44
CA MET A 83 28.64 -18.26 -1.82
C MET A 83 27.45 -17.34 -1.53
N THR A 84 26.43 -17.36 -2.38
CA THR A 84 25.26 -16.46 -2.30
C THR A 84 24.09 -17.10 -1.56
N GLY A 85 24.11 -18.41 -1.33
CA GLY A 85 22.99 -19.17 -0.78
C GLY A 85 21.85 -19.39 -1.78
N LEU A 86 22.05 -19.00 -3.04
CA LEU A 86 21.12 -19.24 -4.13
C LEU A 86 21.24 -20.69 -4.64
N THR A 87 20.19 -21.20 -5.24
CA THR A 87 20.23 -22.48 -5.96
C THR A 87 20.95 -22.34 -7.29
N ILE A 88 21.49 -23.45 -7.83
CA ILE A 88 22.16 -23.45 -9.14
C ILE A 88 21.20 -22.96 -10.24
N ASP A 89 19.93 -23.39 -10.21
CA ASP A 89 18.89 -22.93 -11.14
C ASP A 89 18.64 -21.41 -11.04
N GLN A 90 18.65 -20.82 -9.84
CA GLN A 90 18.54 -19.37 -9.66
C GLN A 90 19.76 -18.61 -10.22
N VAL A 91 20.98 -19.14 -10.01
CA VAL A 91 22.22 -18.57 -10.56
C VAL A 91 22.22 -18.64 -12.10
N GLU A 92 21.73 -19.73 -12.69
CA GLU A 92 21.61 -19.88 -14.14
C GLU A 92 20.58 -18.93 -14.75
N ARG A 93 19.42 -18.74 -14.09
CA ARG A 93 18.40 -17.76 -14.54
C ARG A 93 18.92 -16.33 -14.50
N LEU A 94 19.59 -15.94 -13.41
CA LEU A 94 20.17 -14.60 -13.24
C LEU A 94 21.38 -14.35 -14.16
N GLY A 95 22.13 -15.41 -14.48
CA GLY A 95 23.32 -15.36 -15.33
C GLY A 95 23.02 -15.35 -16.83
N ASN A 96 21.97 -16.06 -17.27
CA ASN A 96 21.65 -16.18 -18.69
C ASN A 96 20.84 -14.99 -19.25
N GLY A 97 20.29 -14.12 -18.39
CA GLY A 97 19.42 -13.02 -18.79
C GLY A 97 18.11 -13.53 -19.42
N GLU A 98 16.99 -12.90 -19.08
CA GLU A 98 15.82 -12.96 -19.97
C GLU A 98 16.11 -12.30 -21.32
#